data_AF-A0A5K7Y193-F1
#
_entry.id   AF-A0A5K7Y193-F1
#
_cell.length_a   1.000
_cell.length_b   1.000
_cell.length_c   1.000
_cell.angle_alpha   90.00
_cell.angle_beta   90.00
_cell.angle_gamma   90.00
#
_symmetry.space_group_name_H-M   'P 1'
#
loop_
_entity.id
_entity.type
_entity.pdbx_description
1 polymer ?
#
loop_
_entity_poly.entity_id
_entity_poly.type
_entity_poly.pdbx_seq_one_letter_code
_entity_poly.pdbx_strand_id
1 'polypeptide(L)'
;MSTRTATHATSRQTALALGLALGLGSALPVSADEPMAADDTGKRAPQGEHTLKRAQLVSLIEQGHQELAPDFNGFLTQVAERNSQDTAVRAAIEQYQAGETLEGDAFVNIYRLLGVYNRLQYGDDVQALLKEMVAIPTAKVGEKPQFENPEIARFGELIKARAEAFGLTFRNVDNRVFEVELEGTGDDVFGILTHGDVVPAGEEGWTLDDGTHLDPFAMTEIDGKLYGRGTEDDKASIAAALYAMKSLKENEVPLKRTIRLMIETTEETGGDGFEYYKARNDLPEYNIVLDSGYPAITAENGFGTIDARFPLTHKAGEASSDQAVDALPTITDFQGGLATNQIPERSTATLHAADAAGAKALSHKLETLGSRYVKEHGQDFSVASEVEGEEVSVTVTGKSAHSSAPANGINPVTRLAGLLATSGIDFHDNAYEDAIHYLNDNYGLDYHGKQLGIAYSHDFMGPLKVTPTFFAKEDDALRVAVNVRAPAGEKSPEELSQTIQEKLSAYASEQGMDMTLNVEIRDWMLRDPSGAWLQTLLNIFGDTTGMEAEPRSSAGSTTAKLLPNAINFGPSMPGETYTGHTSEEFKRVDNLMLDIQMFTEMMARIGNQDSLK
;
A
#
# COMPACT_ATOMS: atom_id res chain seq x y z
N MET A 1 -32.96 -32.29 -48.03
CA MET A 1 -33.95 -32.94 -47.15
C MET A 1 -34.13 -32.02 -45.96
N SER A 2 -35.00 -31.00 -46.00
CA SER A 2 -36.46 -31.07 -45.75
C SER A 2 -36.73 -31.92 -44.50
N THR A 3 -37.37 -31.49 -43.42
CA THR A 3 -38.26 -30.36 -43.07
C THR A 3 -38.72 -30.67 -41.63
N ARG A 4 -39.05 -29.65 -40.81
CA ARG A 4 -40.30 -29.52 -39.99
C ARG A 4 -40.07 -28.73 -38.68
N THR A 5 -40.58 -27.49 -38.63
CA THR A 5 -41.79 -26.98 -37.91
C THR A 5 -41.53 -26.65 -36.44
N ALA A 6 -41.48 -25.36 -36.08
CA ALA A 6 -42.60 -24.51 -35.57
C ALA A 6 -42.98 -24.89 -34.14
N THR A 7 -42.98 -23.98 -33.16
CA THR A 7 -44.03 -22.97 -32.95
C THR A 7 -43.62 -21.82 -32.02
N HIS A 8 -44.19 -20.64 -32.27
CA HIS A 8 -44.27 -19.50 -31.35
C HIS A 8 -45.26 -19.75 -30.21
N ALA A 9 -45.00 -19.19 -29.02
CA ALA A 9 -46.02 -18.80 -28.05
C ALA A 9 -45.58 -17.54 -27.30
N THR A 10 -46.55 -16.68 -27.03
CA THR A 10 -46.45 -15.29 -26.58
C THR A 10 -46.88 -15.09 -25.12
N SER A 11 -46.30 -14.07 -24.49
CA SER A 11 -46.92 -13.10 -23.56
C SER A 11 -47.05 -13.38 -22.04
N ARG A 12 -46.83 -12.27 -21.31
CA ARG A 12 -47.40 -11.76 -20.04
C ARG A 12 -46.59 -11.89 -18.74
N GLN A 13 -46.16 -10.70 -18.28
CA GLN A 13 -46.22 -10.10 -16.93
C GLN A 13 -46.74 -11.00 -15.79
N THR A 14 -46.12 -10.97 -14.60
CA THR A 14 -46.50 -10.18 -13.38
C THR A 14 -45.68 -10.61 -12.14
N ALA A 15 -45.45 -9.67 -11.22
CA ALA A 15 -45.11 -9.79 -9.77
C ALA A 15 -43.69 -10.27 -9.38
N LEU A 16 -42.86 -9.51 -8.65
CA LEU A 16 -42.96 -8.88 -7.31
C LEU A 16 -42.83 -9.87 -6.14
N ALA A 17 -41.67 -9.78 -5.47
CA ALA A 17 -41.36 -10.01 -4.05
C ALA A 17 -41.43 -11.40 -3.40
N LEU A 18 -40.36 -11.63 -2.61
CA LEU A 18 -40.19 -12.45 -1.41
C LEU A 18 -39.76 -13.92 -1.55
N GLY A 19 -38.59 -14.23 -0.97
CA GLY A 19 -38.19 -15.60 -0.65
C GLY A 19 -36.72 -15.76 -0.29
N LEU A 20 -36.41 -15.69 1.02
CA LEU A 20 -35.19 -16.23 1.61
C LEU A 20 -34.85 -17.63 1.07
N ALA A 21 -33.56 -17.92 0.86
CA ALA A 21 -32.79 -18.90 1.65
C ALA A 21 -31.58 -19.49 0.88
N LEU A 22 -30.44 -19.50 1.59
CA LEU A 22 -29.38 -20.51 1.56
C LEU A 22 -28.49 -20.62 0.30
N GLY A 23 -27.27 -20.09 0.45
CA GLY A 23 -26.08 -20.54 -0.26
C GLY A 23 -24.91 -20.53 0.72
N LEU A 24 -24.74 -21.61 1.48
CA LEU A 24 -23.54 -21.92 2.24
C LEU A 24 -22.36 -22.01 1.27
N GLY A 25 -21.47 -21.02 1.31
CA GLY A 25 -20.14 -21.07 0.71
C GLY A 25 -19.11 -21.03 1.84
N SER A 26 -18.32 -22.10 1.93
CA SER A 26 -17.34 -22.38 2.97
C SER A 26 -16.34 -21.25 3.21
N ALA A 27 -16.37 -20.68 4.42
CA ALA A 27 -15.28 -19.89 4.98
C ALA A 27 -14.05 -20.79 5.15
N LEU A 28 -12.94 -20.41 4.50
CA LEU A 28 -11.60 -20.90 4.83
C LEU A 28 -11.10 -20.16 6.08
N PRO A 29 -10.28 -20.81 6.93
CA PRO A 29 -10.04 -20.35 8.28
C PRO A 29 -9.15 -19.11 8.31
N VAL A 30 -9.66 -18.06 8.95
CA VAL A 30 -8.87 -16.97 9.52
C VAL A 30 -8.02 -17.60 10.63
N SER A 31 -6.69 -17.59 10.44
CA SER A 31 -5.75 -17.83 11.52
C SER A 31 -5.93 -16.71 12.54
N ALA A 32 -6.48 -17.08 13.71
CA ALA A 32 -6.51 -16.23 14.88
C ALA A 32 -5.08 -16.06 15.39
N ASP A 33 -4.56 -14.83 15.34
CA ASP A 33 -3.54 -14.39 16.29
C ASP A 33 -4.26 -13.80 17.50
N GLU A 34 -3.84 -14.26 18.68
CA GLU A 34 -4.48 -14.08 19.98
C GLU A 34 -4.53 -12.59 20.42
N PRO A 35 -5.57 -12.18 21.17
CA PRO A 35 -5.61 -10.85 21.76
C PRO A 35 -4.53 -10.75 22.85
N MET A 36 -3.53 -9.92 22.65
CA MET A 36 -2.58 -9.57 23.69
C MET A 36 -3.27 -8.73 24.78
N ALA A 37 -3.05 -9.13 26.03
CA ALA A 37 -3.57 -8.45 27.20
C ALA A 37 -3.09 -6.99 27.24
N ALA A 38 -4.04 -6.07 27.35
CA ALA A 38 -3.78 -4.66 27.57
C ALA A 38 -2.97 -4.46 28.87
N ASP A 39 -1.77 -3.92 28.76
CA ASP A 39 -1.03 -3.37 29.89
C ASP A 39 -1.66 -2.00 30.25
N ASP A 40 -2.12 -1.90 31.50
CA ASP A 40 -2.80 -0.76 32.11
C ASP A 40 -1.78 0.32 32.49
N THR A 41 -1.19 0.99 31.49
CA THR A 41 -0.31 2.14 31.73
C THR A 41 -0.43 3.21 30.65
N GLY A 42 -1.59 3.87 30.55
CA GLY A 42 -1.68 5.11 29.76
C GLY A 42 -3.08 5.67 29.75
N LYS A 43 -3.28 6.84 30.37
CA LYS A 43 -4.57 7.54 30.42
C LYS A 43 -5.17 7.66 29.01
N ARG A 44 -6.19 6.85 28.72
CA ARG A 44 -7.09 7.08 27.58
C ARG A 44 -7.59 8.52 27.67
N ALA A 45 -7.59 9.26 26.57
CA ALA A 45 -8.39 10.46 26.44
C ALA A 45 -9.82 10.10 26.90
N PRO A 46 -10.52 10.95 27.67
CA PRO A 46 -11.84 10.61 28.19
C PRO A 46 -12.71 10.19 27.01
N GLN A 47 -13.05 8.90 26.93
CA GLN A 47 -14.08 8.45 26.03
C GLN A 47 -15.34 9.14 26.53
N GLY A 48 -15.78 10.15 25.80
CA GLY A 48 -17.00 10.86 26.14
C GLY A 48 -18.13 9.87 26.29
N GLU A 49 -18.74 9.81 27.48
CA GLU A 49 -19.77 8.83 27.84
C GLU A 49 -21.00 8.97 26.94
N HIS A 50 -21.19 10.13 26.29
CA HIS A 50 -22.34 10.50 25.47
C HIS A 50 -21.95 11.07 24.10
N THR A 51 -21.01 10.40 23.41
CA THR A 51 -20.63 10.74 22.03
C THR A 51 -21.41 9.92 20.99
N LEU A 52 -21.77 10.55 19.87
CA LEU A 52 -22.47 9.92 18.74
C LEU A 52 -21.67 8.74 18.20
N LYS A 53 -22.29 7.56 18.14
CA LYS A 53 -21.69 6.31 17.62
C LYS A 53 -22.26 5.92 16.26
N ARG A 54 -21.60 4.97 15.58
CA ARG A 54 -21.93 4.47 14.23
C ARG A 54 -23.42 4.35 13.96
N ALA A 55 -24.18 3.69 14.82
CA ALA A 55 -25.61 3.47 14.60
C ALA A 55 -26.41 4.78 14.51
N GLN A 56 -26.08 5.75 15.37
CA GLN A 56 -26.70 7.08 15.33
C GLN A 56 -26.26 7.85 14.08
N LEU A 57 -24.97 7.80 13.74
CA LEU A 57 -24.41 8.48 12.56
C LEU A 57 -25.03 7.96 11.26
N VAL A 58 -25.15 6.63 11.10
CA VAL A 58 -25.82 6.01 9.94
C VAL A 58 -27.27 6.48 9.84
N SER A 59 -28.00 6.51 10.95
CA SER A 59 -29.38 6.99 10.97
C SER A 59 -29.49 8.46 10.54
N LEU A 60 -28.55 9.30 10.98
CA LEU A 60 -28.50 10.72 10.58
C LEU A 60 -28.24 10.88 9.09
N ILE A 61 -27.31 10.09 8.53
CA ILE A 61 -26.98 10.12 7.09
C ILE A 61 -28.19 9.70 6.25
N GLU A 62 -28.86 8.61 6.61
CA GLU A 62 -30.07 8.14 5.92
C GLU A 62 -31.19 9.19 5.91
N GLN A 63 -31.35 9.92 7.01
CA GLN A 63 -32.33 11.01 7.12
C GLN A 63 -31.88 12.27 6.35
N GLY A 64 -30.57 12.54 6.30
CA GLY A 64 -29.98 13.68 5.62
C GLY A 64 -30.16 13.65 4.11
N HIS A 65 -30.14 12.46 3.50
CA HIS A 65 -30.38 12.29 2.06
C HIS A 65 -31.80 12.71 1.60
N GLN A 66 -32.76 12.89 2.51
CA GLN A 66 -34.14 13.26 2.14
C GLN A 66 -34.34 14.77 1.99
N GLU A 67 -33.75 15.56 2.90
CA GLU A 67 -33.82 17.02 2.91
C GLU A 67 -32.69 17.55 3.80
N LEU A 68 -31.58 17.95 3.18
CA LEU A 68 -30.43 18.56 3.85
C LEU A 68 -30.63 20.07 3.97
N ALA A 69 -30.34 20.62 5.14
CA ALA A 69 -30.36 22.07 5.35
C ALA A 69 -29.30 22.79 4.49
N PRO A 70 -29.55 24.05 4.11
CA PRO A 70 -28.63 24.81 3.24
C PRO A 70 -27.31 25.20 3.91
N ASP A 71 -27.23 25.17 5.24
CA ASP A 71 -26.04 25.47 6.02
C ASP A 71 -25.93 24.55 7.24
N PHE A 72 -24.76 24.56 7.89
CA PHE A 72 -24.47 23.67 9.01
C PHE A 72 -25.34 23.96 10.24
N ASN A 73 -25.67 25.22 10.53
CA ASN A 73 -26.53 25.56 11.68
C ASN A 73 -27.95 25.01 11.48
N GLY A 74 -28.50 25.13 10.27
CA GLY A 74 -29.77 24.53 9.90
C GLY A 74 -29.70 23.00 9.99
N PHE A 75 -28.59 22.38 9.60
CA PHE A 75 -28.39 20.93 9.74
C PHE A 75 -28.39 20.53 11.22
N LEU A 76 -27.68 21.25 12.09
CA LEU A 76 -27.71 21.00 13.52
C LEU A 76 -29.13 21.14 14.10
N THR A 77 -29.91 22.15 13.68
CA THR A 77 -31.32 22.26 14.07
C THR A 77 -32.14 21.04 13.64
N GLN A 78 -31.97 20.55 12.41
CA GLN A 78 -32.63 19.32 11.95
C GLN A 78 -32.23 18.10 12.80
N VAL A 79 -30.94 17.98 13.15
CA VAL A 79 -30.44 16.91 14.02
C VAL A 79 -31.10 16.98 15.40
N ALA A 80 -31.17 18.17 16.01
CA ALA A 80 -31.78 18.38 17.32
C ALA A 80 -33.28 18.03 17.34
N GLU A 81 -34.01 18.36 16.27
CA GLU A 81 -35.44 18.03 16.12
C GLU A 81 -35.67 16.54 15.97
N ARG A 82 -34.89 15.89 15.09
CA ARG A 82 -35.02 14.45 14.78
C ARG A 82 -34.55 13.56 15.94
N ASN A 83 -33.62 14.05 16.76
CA ASN A 83 -33.06 13.34 17.91
C ASN A 83 -33.56 13.93 19.23
N SER A 84 -34.88 14.18 19.31
CA SER A 84 -35.51 14.81 20.48
C SER A 84 -35.21 14.15 21.83
N GLN A 85 -34.87 12.85 21.83
CA GLN A 85 -34.55 12.06 23.02
C GLN A 85 -33.07 12.10 23.42
N ASP A 86 -32.17 12.55 22.55
CA ASP A 86 -30.73 12.68 22.85
C ASP A 86 -30.45 14.07 23.42
N THR A 87 -30.61 14.20 24.73
CA THR A 87 -30.43 15.48 25.42
C THR A 87 -28.99 15.99 25.38
N ALA A 88 -28.00 15.10 25.27
CA ALA A 88 -26.59 15.49 25.25
C ALA A 88 -26.22 16.16 23.93
N VAL A 89 -26.61 15.55 22.80
CA VAL A 89 -26.39 16.12 21.46
C VAL A 89 -27.17 17.42 21.29
N ARG A 90 -28.41 17.49 21.79
CA ARG A 90 -29.20 18.73 21.76
C ARG A 90 -28.56 19.87 22.56
N ALA A 91 -28.09 19.59 23.76
CA ALA A 91 -27.39 20.58 24.57
C ALA A 91 -26.11 21.08 23.90
N ALA A 92 -25.34 20.17 23.26
CA ALA A 92 -24.16 20.55 22.49
C ALA A 92 -24.49 21.48 21.31
N ILE A 93 -25.59 21.21 20.61
CA ILE A 93 -26.08 22.04 19.51
C ILE A 93 -26.50 23.43 20.00
N GLU A 94 -27.27 23.49 21.09
CA GLU A 94 -27.69 24.76 21.71
C GLU A 94 -26.48 25.61 22.13
N GLN A 95 -25.44 25.00 22.72
CA GLN A 95 -24.19 25.67 23.08
C GLN A 95 -23.46 26.23 21.86
N TYR A 96 -23.29 25.42 20.81
CA TYR A 96 -22.61 25.86 19.58
C TYR A 96 -23.36 27.01 18.92
N GLN A 97 -24.68 26.92 18.80
CA GLN A 97 -25.51 27.96 18.20
C GLN A 97 -25.55 29.26 19.03
N ALA A 98 -25.35 29.16 20.33
CA ALA A 98 -25.19 30.32 21.22
C ALA A 98 -23.79 30.96 21.14
N GLY A 99 -22.84 30.36 20.40
CA GLY A 99 -21.45 30.81 20.32
C GLY A 99 -20.65 30.55 21.59
N GLU A 100 -21.06 29.56 22.39
CA GLU A 100 -20.35 29.16 23.61
C GLU A 100 -19.14 28.30 23.28
N THR A 101 -18.13 28.33 24.17
CA THR A 101 -16.96 27.45 24.06
C THR A 101 -17.38 26.00 24.23
N LEU A 102 -17.02 25.15 23.27
CA LEU A 102 -17.29 23.71 23.33
C LEU A 102 -16.13 22.97 23.99
N GLU A 103 -16.46 22.04 24.89
CA GLU A 103 -15.52 21.12 25.53
C GLU A 103 -16.11 19.70 25.61
N GLY A 104 -15.25 18.70 25.86
CA GLY A 104 -15.67 17.31 26.07
C GLY A 104 -16.60 16.76 24.98
N ASP A 105 -17.68 16.11 25.38
CA ASP A 105 -18.64 15.45 24.48
C ASP A 105 -19.32 16.44 23.53
N ALA A 106 -19.56 17.69 23.96
CA ALA A 106 -20.17 18.70 23.10
C ALA A 106 -19.24 19.07 21.94
N PHE A 107 -17.96 19.28 22.24
CA PHE A 107 -16.92 19.50 21.24
C PHE A 107 -16.82 18.32 20.25
N VAL A 108 -16.78 17.09 20.77
CA VAL A 108 -16.70 15.89 19.92
C VAL A 108 -17.94 15.75 19.02
N ASN A 109 -19.13 15.87 19.59
CA ASN A 109 -20.38 15.68 18.86
C ASN A 109 -20.57 16.73 17.75
N ILE A 110 -20.25 18.00 18.01
CA ILE A 110 -20.41 19.05 17.01
C ILE A 110 -19.47 18.85 15.82
N TYR A 111 -18.19 18.56 16.06
CA TYR A 111 -17.26 18.37 14.94
C TYR A 111 -17.42 17.03 14.23
N ARG A 112 -17.97 16.03 14.90
CA ARG A 112 -18.46 14.80 14.26
C ARG A 112 -19.64 15.06 13.34
N LEU A 113 -20.61 15.86 13.81
CA LEU A 113 -21.73 16.30 12.98
C LEU A 113 -21.29 17.16 11.80
N LEU A 114 -20.24 17.97 11.95
CA LEU A 114 -19.64 18.70 10.84
C LEU A 114 -19.08 17.75 9.77
N GLY A 115 -18.45 16.65 10.17
CA GLY A 115 -18.02 15.61 9.23
C GLY A 115 -19.20 14.96 8.50
N VAL A 116 -20.29 14.64 9.21
CA VAL A 116 -21.52 14.11 8.59
C VAL A 116 -22.12 15.12 7.61
N TYR A 117 -22.20 16.40 8.00
CA TYR A 117 -22.68 17.47 7.14
C TYR A 117 -21.81 17.61 5.88
N ASN A 118 -20.48 17.63 6.02
CA ASN A 118 -19.56 17.76 4.89
C ASN A 118 -19.75 16.61 3.88
N ARG A 119 -19.84 15.37 4.38
CA ARG A 119 -20.14 14.19 3.56
C ARG A 119 -21.44 14.33 2.78
N LEU A 120 -22.52 14.75 3.46
CA LEU A 120 -23.84 14.89 2.85
C LEU A 120 -23.91 16.05 1.84
N GLN A 121 -23.24 17.15 2.15
CA GLN A 121 -23.28 18.38 1.37
C GLN A 121 -22.37 18.32 0.14
N TYR A 122 -21.17 17.74 0.28
CA TYR A 122 -20.10 17.83 -0.71
C TYR A 122 -19.64 16.47 -1.26
N GLY A 123 -20.33 15.37 -0.95
CA GLY A 123 -19.97 14.04 -1.44
C GLY A 123 -19.86 13.94 -2.96
N ASP A 124 -20.82 14.51 -3.70
CA ASP A 124 -20.80 14.54 -5.17
C ASP A 124 -19.71 15.48 -5.71
N ASP A 125 -19.47 16.60 -5.03
CA ASP A 125 -18.45 17.58 -5.40
C ASP A 125 -17.02 17.05 -5.20
N VAL A 126 -16.81 16.22 -4.17
CA VAL A 126 -15.56 15.49 -3.94
C VAL A 126 -15.32 14.49 -5.07
N GLN A 127 -16.34 13.72 -5.47
CA GLN A 127 -16.24 12.79 -6.60
C GLN A 127 -15.99 13.53 -7.93
N ALA A 128 -16.61 14.68 -8.14
CA ALA A 128 -16.38 15.51 -9.31
C ALA A 128 -14.93 16.02 -9.37
N LEU A 129 -14.38 16.50 -8.25
CA LEU A 129 -12.99 16.92 -8.18
C LEU A 129 -12.03 15.74 -8.37
N LEU A 130 -12.32 14.58 -7.78
CA LEU A 130 -11.56 13.35 -8.01
C LEU A 130 -11.51 13.00 -9.50
N LYS A 131 -12.66 13.08 -10.19
CA LYS A 131 -12.74 12.86 -11.63
C LYS A 131 -11.84 13.81 -12.43
N GLU A 132 -11.85 15.10 -12.10
CA GLU A 132 -10.98 16.10 -12.74
C GLU A 132 -9.50 15.80 -12.51
N MET A 133 -9.14 15.36 -11.30
CA MET A 133 -7.77 15.00 -10.94
C MET A 133 -7.30 13.71 -11.64
N VAL A 134 -8.15 12.68 -11.72
CA VAL A 134 -7.87 11.43 -12.44
C VAL A 134 -7.60 11.71 -13.92
N ALA A 135 -8.29 12.68 -14.52
CA ALA A 135 -8.07 13.09 -15.91
C ALA A 135 -6.70 13.74 -16.19
N ILE A 136 -5.89 14.02 -15.16
CA ILE A 136 -4.52 14.52 -15.28
C ILE A 136 -3.53 13.36 -15.09
N PRO A 137 -2.89 12.85 -16.16
CA PRO A 137 -1.98 11.70 -16.07
C PRO A 137 -0.63 12.12 -15.48
N THR A 138 -0.56 12.15 -14.16
CA THR A 138 0.59 12.61 -13.36
C THR A 138 1.68 11.55 -13.19
N ALA A 139 1.66 10.47 -13.97
CA ALA A 139 2.72 9.46 -13.95
C ALA A 139 4.04 9.98 -14.53
N LYS A 140 5.16 9.43 -14.07
CA LYS A 140 6.47 9.76 -14.63
C LYS A 140 6.61 9.26 -16.07
N VAL A 141 7.07 10.16 -16.94
CA VAL A 141 7.25 9.89 -18.37
C VAL A 141 8.72 10.06 -18.76
N GLY A 142 9.34 8.98 -19.22
CA GLY A 142 10.73 8.96 -19.64
C GLY A 142 11.71 9.23 -18.49
N GLU A 143 12.89 9.73 -18.82
CA GLU A 143 13.99 9.92 -17.87
C GLU A 143 13.98 11.28 -17.18
N LYS A 144 13.09 12.20 -17.59
CA LYS A 144 13.07 13.55 -17.02
C LYS A 144 12.66 13.51 -15.56
N PRO A 145 13.21 14.42 -14.73
CA PRO A 145 12.72 14.59 -13.37
C PRO A 145 11.24 14.94 -13.34
N GLN A 146 10.55 14.43 -12.33
CA GLN A 146 9.09 14.48 -12.26
C GLN A 146 8.53 15.91 -12.11
N PHE A 147 9.26 16.82 -11.44
CA PHE A 147 8.89 18.23 -11.34
C PHE A 147 8.90 19.00 -12.68
N GLU A 148 9.52 18.44 -13.72
CA GLU A 148 9.48 18.97 -15.10
C GLU A 148 8.31 18.42 -15.92
N ASN A 149 7.53 17.49 -15.37
CA ASN A 149 6.37 16.93 -16.03
C ASN A 149 5.28 18.01 -16.20
N PRO A 150 4.85 18.33 -17.44
CA PRO A 150 3.81 19.34 -17.67
C PRO A 150 2.47 18.97 -17.03
N GLU A 151 2.18 17.68 -16.83
CA GLU A 151 0.95 17.23 -16.17
C GLU A 151 0.99 17.48 -14.66
N ILE A 152 2.16 17.45 -14.02
CA ILE A 152 2.31 17.89 -12.63
C ILE A 152 2.05 19.40 -12.49
N ALA A 153 2.56 20.20 -13.43
CA ALA A 153 2.27 21.64 -13.43
C ALA A 153 0.76 21.91 -13.64
N ARG A 154 0.11 21.17 -14.56
CA ARG A 154 -1.34 21.24 -14.79
C ARG A 154 -2.13 20.84 -13.54
N PHE A 155 -1.69 19.80 -12.84
CA PHE A 155 -2.26 19.37 -11.57
C PHE A 155 -2.15 20.47 -10.51
N GLY A 156 -0.97 21.09 -10.36
CA GLY A 156 -0.76 22.22 -9.45
C GLY A 156 -1.69 23.41 -9.72
N GLU A 157 -1.94 23.76 -10.98
CA GLU A 157 -2.91 24.81 -11.34
C GLU A 157 -4.36 24.45 -10.98
N LEU A 158 -4.75 23.17 -11.09
CA LEU A 158 -6.06 22.71 -10.61
C LEU A 158 -6.18 22.87 -9.08
N ILE A 159 -5.17 22.43 -8.33
CA ILE A 159 -5.14 22.58 -6.87
C ILE A 159 -5.21 24.05 -6.46
N LYS A 160 -4.41 24.90 -7.11
CA LYS A 160 -4.43 26.35 -6.89
C LYS A 160 -5.82 26.93 -7.12
N ALA A 161 -6.45 26.62 -8.25
CA ALA A 161 -7.78 27.13 -8.58
C ALA A 161 -8.83 26.70 -7.54
N ARG A 162 -8.76 25.47 -7.03
CA ARG A 162 -9.65 24.98 -5.97
C ARG A 162 -9.38 25.65 -4.62
N ALA A 163 -8.12 25.78 -4.22
CA ALA A 163 -7.72 26.47 -3.00
C ALA A 163 -8.21 27.93 -2.99
N GLU A 164 -7.95 28.68 -4.07
CA GLU A 164 -8.40 30.07 -4.21
C GLU A 164 -9.93 30.18 -4.17
N ALA A 165 -10.65 29.28 -4.85
CA ALA A 165 -12.11 29.25 -4.85
C ALA A 165 -12.70 28.96 -3.45
N PHE A 166 -11.97 28.19 -2.62
CA PHE A 166 -12.37 27.88 -1.24
C PHE A 166 -11.89 28.92 -0.23
N GLY A 167 -11.19 29.98 -0.68
CA GLY A 167 -10.64 31.00 0.21
C GLY A 167 -9.50 30.50 1.08
N LEU A 168 -8.72 29.54 0.57
CA LEU A 168 -7.53 28.95 1.18
C LEU A 168 -6.27 29.55 0.53
N THR A 169 -5.15 29.52 1.26
CA THR A 169 -3.85 29.98 0.74
C THR A 169 -3.18 28.85 -0.03
N PHE A 170 -2.58 29.15 -1.18
CA PHE A 170 -1.84 28.18 -2.00
C PHE A 170 -0.38 28.60 -2.19
N ARG A 171 0.55 27.64 -2.07
CA ARG A 171 1.97 27.82 -2.44
C ARG A 171 2.46 26.64 -3.28
N ASN A 172 3.10 26.95 -4.40
CA ASN A 172 3.81 25.95 -5.20
C ASN A 172 5.30 25.98 -4.85
N VAL A 173 5.85 24.85 -4.38
CA VAL A 173 7.28 24.65 -4.15
C VAL A 173 7.86 23.89 -5.33
N ASP A 174 8.23 24.63 -6.38
CA ASP A 174 8.96 24.14 -7.56
C ASP A 174 8.36 22.87 -8.21
N ASN A 175 7.04 22.76 -8.25
CA ASN A 175 6.28 21.58 -8.74
C ASN A 175 6.64 20.27 -8.03
N ARG A 176 7.15 20.33 -6.80
CA ARG A 176 7.52 19.16 -5.99
C ARG A 176 6.57 18.96 -4.82
N VAL A 177 6.13 20.05 -4.22
CA VAL A 177 5.11 20.07 -3.18
C VAL A 177 4.16 21.24 -3.45
N PHE A 178 2.86 20.97 -3.45
CA PHE A 178 1.83 21.99 -3.44
C PHE A 178 1.26 22.10 -2.02
N GLU A 179 1.30 23.31 -1.46
CA GLU A 179 0.72 23.58 -0.15
C GLU A 179 -0.63 24.25 -0.28
N VAL A 180 -1.56 23.80 0.54
CA VAL A 180 -2.83 24.48 0.79
C VAL A 180 -2.95 24.71 2.29
N GLU A 181 -3.18 25.96 2.69
CA GLU A 181 -3.28 26.33 4.11
C GLU A 181 -4.66 26.90 4.47
N LEU A 182 -5.16 26.45 5.62
CA LEU A 182 -6.27 27.05 6.35
C LEU A 182 -5.70 27.68 7.63
N GLU A 183 -5.69 29.00 7.68
CA GLU A 183 -5.09 29.76 8.79
C GLU A 183 -5.82 29.53 10.11
N GLY A 184 -5.03 29.26 11.15
CA GLY A 184 -5.47 29.27 12.55
C GLY A 184 -5.08 30.57 13.26
N THR A 185 -5.44 30.66 14.53
CA THR A 185 -5.18 31.85 15.37
C THR A 185 -3.86 31.82 16.13
N GLY A 186 -3.22 30.66 16.27
CA GLY A 186 -1.93 30.47 16.92
C GLY A 186 -0.78 30.23 15.93
N ASP A 187 0.43 30.11 16.47
CA ASP A 187 1.67 29.96 15.68
C ASP A 187 1.95 28.51 15.25
N ASP A 188 1.26 27.53 15.84
CA ASP A 188 1.43 26.11 15.56
C ASP A 188 0.83 25.74 14.18
N VAL A 189 1.53 24.84 13.47
CA VAL A 189 1.05 24.23 12.23
C VAL A 189 0.80 22.74 12.46
N PHE A 190 -0.36 22.25 12.00
CA PHE A 190 -0.67 20.83 11.88
C PHE A 190 -0.56 20.41 10.41
N GLY A 191 0.35 19.49 10.12
CA GLY A 191 0.63 19.04 8.76
C GLY A 191 -0.23 17.85 8.34
N ILE A 192 -0.59 17.83 7.07
CA ILE A 192 -1.24 16.70 6.41
C ILE A 192 -0.49 16.44 5.11
N LEU A 193 0.00 15.23 4.89
CA LEU A 193 0.72 14.84 3.68
C LEU A 193 -0.08 13.79 2.87
N THR A 194 -0.03 13.94 1.56
CA THR A 194 -0.63 13.09 0.51
C THR A 194 0.18 13.33 -0.77
N HIS A 195 -0.05 12.58 -1.85
CA HIS A 195 0.67 12.77 -3.11
C HIS A 195 -0.24 12.82 -4.34
N GLY A 196 0.21 13.56 -5.35
CA GLY A 196 -0.52 13.78 -6.61
C GLY A 196 0.06 13.03 -7.81
N ASP A 197 1.28 12.51 -7.74
CA ASP A 197 1.80 11.59 -8.75
C ASP A 197 1.22 10.19 -8.60
N VAL A 198 1.25 9.42 -9.68
CA VAL A 198 0.65 8.08 -9.77
C VAL A 198 1.59 7.15 -10.53
N VAL A 199 1.53 5.84 -10.28
CA VAL A 199 2.25 4.88 -11.14
C VAL A 199 1.73 4.88 -12.59
N PRO A 200 2.56 4.50 -13.57
CA PRO A 200 2.13 4.38 -14.97
C PRO A 200 0.87 3.53 -15.15
N ALA A 201 0.05 3.92 -16.12
CA ALA A 201 -1.11 3.18 -16.58
C ALA A 201 -1.31 3.41 -18.08
N GLY A 202 -1.72 2.37 -18.79
CA GLY A 202 -2.12 2.44 -20.19
C GLY A 202 -3.41 1.66 -20.39
N GLU A 203 -4.13 1.93 -21.49
CA GLU A 203 -5.38 1.21 -21.81
C GLU A 203 -5.15 -0.31 -21.94
N GLU A 204 -3.96 -0.72 -22.39
CA GLU A 204 -3.53 -2.12 -22.39
C GLU A 204 -3.42 -2.64 -20.94
N GLY A 205 -4.40 -3.44 -20.52
CA GLY A 205 -4.45 -4.09 -19.21
C GLY A 205 -5.58 -3.61 -18.30
N TRP A 206 -6.22 -2.47 -18.59
CA TRP A 206 -7.38 -1.96 -17.84
C TRP A 206 -8.69 -2.56 -18.34
N THR A 207 -8.82 -3.87 -18.12
CA THR A 207 -10.02 -4.64 -18.46
C THR A 207 -10.43 -5.45 -17.25
N LEU A 208 -11.67 -5.27 -16.80
CA LEU A 208 -12.23 -6.03 -15.69
C LEU A 208 -12.47 -7.49 -16.10
N ASP A 209 -12.61 -8.38 -15.11
CA ASP A 209 -12.90 -9.81 -15.30
C ASP A 209 -14.09 -10.10 -16.24
N ASP A 210 -15.07 -9.19 -16.31
CA ASP A 210 -16.25 -9.33 -17.18
C ASP A 210 -16.03 -8.87 -18.63
N GLY A 211 -14.82 -8.39 -18.96
CA GLY A 211 -14.44 -7.87 -20.27
C GLY A 211 -14.69 -6.37 -20.46
N THR A 212 -15.11 -5.64 -19.41
CA THR A 212 -15.29 -4.19 -19.48
C THR A 212 -13.94 -3.48 -19.61
N HIS A 213 -13.72 -2.79 -20.73
CA HIS A 213 -12.52 -1.97 -20.96
C HIS A 213 -12.69 -0.57 -20.35
N LEU A 214 -11.67 -0.10 -19.62
CA LEU A 214 -11.65 1.19 -18.95
C LEU A 214 -10.45 2.01 -19.41
N ASP A 215 -10.63 3.34 -19.49
CA ASP A 215 -9.52 4.27 -19.62
C ASP A 215 -9.04 4.66 -18.20
N PRO A 216 -7.77 4.39 -17.83
CA PRO A 216 -7.25 4.70 -16.51
C PRO A 216 -7.38 6.17 -16.12
N PHE A 217 -7.41 7.09 -17.08
CA PHE A 217 -7.49 8.52 -16.84
C PHE A 217 -8.89 9.09 -17.16
N ALA A 218 -9.90 8.22 -17.28
CA ALA A 218 -11.30 8.60 -17.34
C ALA A 218 -12.10 7.88 -16.24
N MET A 219 -12.22 8.54 -15.07
CA MET A 219 -12.88 7.94 -13.91
C MET A 219 -14.30 7.47 -14.25
N THR A 220 -14.56 6.18 -14.00
CA THR A 220 -15.82 5.50 -14.32
C THR A 220 -16.39 4.84 -13.07
N GLU A 221 -17.64 5.12 -12.76
CA GLU A 221 -18.34 4.48 -11.64
C GLU A 221 -19.06 3.21 -12.11
N ILE A 222 -18.77 2.08 -11.45
CA ILE A 222 -19.44 0.79 -11.66
C ILE A 222 -19.71 0.17 -10.29
N ASP A 223 -20.98 -0.13 -9.98
CA ASP A 223 -21.40 -0.80 -8.75
C ASP A 223 -20.85 -0.17 -7.45
N GLY A 224 -20.86 1.18 -7.38
CA GLY A 224 -20.37 1.91 -6.21
C GLY A 224 -18.84 1.96 -6.08
N LYS A 225 -18.12 1.59 -7.14
CA LYS A 225 -16.66 1.69 -7.26
C LYS A 225 -16.28 2.73 -8.31
N LEU A 226 -15.43 3.67 -7.95
CA LEU A 226 -14.87 4.70 -8.80
C LEU A 226 -13.55 4.17 -9.38
N TYR A 227 -13.60 3.59 -10.57
CA TYR A 227 -12.42 3.08 -11.25
C TYR A 227 -11.62 4.22 -11.90
N GLY A 228 -10.30 4.18 -11.76
CA GLY A 228 -9.38 5.14 -12.38
C GLY A 228 -8.04 5.19 -11.63
N ARG A 229 -6.97 5.51 -12.35
CA ARG A 229 -5.63 5.61 -11.75
C ARG A 229 -5.56 6.83 -10.82
N GLY A 230 -5.19 6.59 -9.57
CA GLY A 230 -5.15 7.58 -8.52
C GLY A 230 -6.43 7.68 -7.70
N THR A 231 -7.42 6.82 -7.94
CA THR A 231 -8.65 6.81 -7.14
C THR A 231 -8.43 6.22 -5.75
N GLU A 232 -7.70 5.11 -5.62
CA GLU A 232 -7.31 4.56 -4.31
C GLU A 232 -6.04 5.23 -3.79
N ASP A 233 -5.12 5.59 -4.68
CA ASP A 233 -3.76 6.01 -4.34
C ASP A 233 -3.22 7.13 -5.27
N ASP A 234 -3.30 8.42 -4.91
CA ASP A 234 -3.88 8.95 -3.66
C ASP A 234 -4.74 10.22 -3.88
N LYS A 235 -5.25 10.40 -5.10
CA LYS A 235 -6.02 11.62 -5.47
C LYS A 235 -7.35 11.72 -4.71
N ALA A 236 -7.94 10.61 -4.27
CA ALA A 236 -9.15 10.65 -3.44
C ALA A 236 -8.91 11.36 -2.10
N SER A 237 -7.75 11.12 -1.48
CA SER A 237 -7.37 11.78 -0.23
C SER A 237 -7.23 13.29 -0.40
N ILE A 238 -6.63 13.73 -1.51
CA ILE A 238 -6.56 15.15 -1.88
C ILE A 238 -7.96 15.77 -1.99
N ALA A 239 -8.87 15.12 -2.71
CA ALA A 239 -10.23 15.64 -2.89
C ALA A 239 -10.95 15.78 -1.55
N ALA A 240 -10.93 14.72 -0.73
CA ALA A 240 -11.57 14.70 0.57
C ALA A 240 -10.96 15.74 1.53
N ALA A 241 -9.63 15.89 1.55
CA ALA A 241 -8.94 16.86 2.39
C ALA A 241 -9.27 18.31 2.00
N LEU A 242 -9.29 18.64 0.71
CA LEU A 242 -9.64 19.98 0.25
C LEU A 242 -11.07 20.38 0.62
N TYR A 243 -12.03 19.45 0.51
CA TYR A 243 -13.41 19.72 0.93
C TYR A 243 -13.59 19.73 2.45
N ALA A 244 -12.80 18.97 3.21
CA ALA A 244 -12.73 19.13 4.66
C ALA A 244 -12.27 20.56 5.03
N MET A 245 -11.18 21.05 4.43
CA MET A 245 -10.68 22.42 4.65
C MET A 245 -11.72 23.47 4.24
N LYS A 246 -12.39 23.29 3.09
CA LYS A 246 -13.50 24.13 2.64
C LYS A 246 -14.62 24.19 3.68
N SER A 247 -15.05 23.04 4.19
CA SER A 247 -16.14 22.95 5.16
C SER A 247 -15.79 23.66 6.47
N LEU A 248 -14.55 23.50 6.96
CA LEU A 248 -14.08 24.22 8.14
C LEU A 248 -14.05 25.75 7.90
N LYS A 249 -13.58 26.18 6.72
CA LYS A 249 -13.51 27.59 6.33
C LYS A 249 -14.89 28.24 6.22
N GLU A 250 -15.82 27.60 5.51
CA GLU A 250 -17.16 28.12 5.26
C GLU A 250 -18.03 28.18 6.52
N ASN A 251 -17.83 27.25 7.45
CA ASN A 251 -18.54 27.21 8.73
C ASN A 251 -17.82 27.96 9.85
N GLU A 252 -16.80 28.76 9.49
CA GLU A 252 -16.02 29.61 10.41
C GLU A 252 -15.56 28.86 11.67
N VAL A 253 -15.14 27.60 11.49
CA VAL A 253 -14.68 26.77 12.59
C VAL A 253 -13.47 27.44 13.23
N PRO A 254 -13.52 27.77 14.54
CA PRO A 254 -12.35 28.34 15.21
C PRO A 254 -11.22 27.34 15.14
N LEU A 255 -10.00 27.77 14.84
CA LEU A 255 -8.81 26.92 14.80
C LEU A 255 -7.70 27.57 15.61
N LYS A 256 -7.09 26.79 16.52
CA LYS A 256 -5.90 27.23 17.26
C LYS A 256 -4.63 27.05 16.44
N ARG A 257 -4.63 26.12 15.49
CA ARG A 257 -3.48 25.79 14.62
C ARG A 257 -3.82 26.02 13.16
N THR A 258 -2.84 26.46 12.40
CA THR A 258 -2.93 26.47 10.94
C THR A 258 -2.86 25.03 10.43
N ILE A 259 -3.78 24.66 9.55
CA ILE A 259 -3.77 23.35 8.89
C ILE A 259 -3.06 23.51 7.56
N ARG A 260 -1.99 22.74 7.34
CA ARG A 260 -1.23 22.72 6.09
C ARG A 260 -1.36 21.36 5.41
N LEU A 261 -2.08 21.32 4.30
CA LEU A 261 -2.07 20.20 3.37
C LEU A 261 -0.85 20.34 2.45
N MET A 262 0.02 19.34 2.46
CA MET A 262 1.19 19.21 1.60
C MET A 262 0.89 18.08 0.60
N ILE A 263 0.92 18.39 -0.69
CA ILE A 263 0.70 17.42 -1.76
C ILE A 263 2.03 17.24 -2.48
N GLU A 264 2.74 16.15 -2.20
CA GLU A 264 3.99 15.83 -2.91
C GLU A 264 3.72 15.25 -4.31
N THR A 265 4.75 15.21 -5.15
CA THR A 265 4.60 14.83 -6.56
C THR A 265 5.60 13.78 -7.01
N THR A 266 6.25 13.08 -6.08
CA THR A 266 7.34 12.15 -6.39
C THR A 266 7.31 10.88 -5.55
N GLU A 267 6.25 10.62 -4.80
CA GLU A 267 6.16 9.48 -3.88
C GLU A 267 6.48 8.18 -4.64
N GLU A 268 5.78 7.99 -5.76
CA GLU A 268 5.80 6.78 -6.59
C GLU A 268 7.10 6.59 -7.38
N THR A 269 7.97 7.61 -7.35
CA THR A 269 9.18 7.68 -8.19
C THR A 269 10.45 7.91 -7.39
N GLY A 270 10.39 7.72 -6.06
CA GLY A 270 11.54 7.68 -5.16
C GLY A 270 11.58 8.76 -4.09
N GLY A 271 10.57 9.63 -4.01
CA GLY A 271 10.38 10.61 -2.93
C GLY A 271 11.32 11.81 -2.94
N ASP A 272 12.02 12.10 -4.04
CA ASP A 272 13.03 13.16 -4.12
C ASP A 272 12.45 14.58 -3.98
N GLY A 273 11.19 14.77 -4.36
CA GLY A 273 10.43 16.01 -4.20
C GLY A 273 10.22 16.39 -2.75
N PHE A 274 9.86 15.42 -1.89
CA PHE A 274 9.68 15.71 -0.46
C PHE A 274 11.00 15.90 0.28
N GLU A 275 12.05 15.15 -0.08
CA GLU A 275 13.41 15.41 0.43
C GLU A 275 13.91 16.82 0.07
N TYR A 276 13.66 17.27 -1.17
CA TYR A 276 13.95 18.63 -1.60
C TYR A 276 13.22 19.68 -0.74
N TYR A 277 11.94 19.43 -0.46
CA TYR A 277 11.07 20.29 0.34
C TYR A 277 11.55 20.36 1.80
N LYS A 278 11.77 19.21 2.44
CA LYS A 278 12.29 19.10 3.83
C LYS A 278 13.62 19.81 4.02
N ALA A 279 14.51 19.77 3.03
CA ALA A 279 15.80 20.46 3.11
C ALA A 279 15.70 22.00 3.06
N ARG A 280 14.54 22.57 2.73
CA ARG A 280 14.35 24.01 2.44
C ARG A 280 13.22 24.67 3.23
N ASN A 281 12.42 23.89 3.96
CA ASN A 281 11.23 24.38 4.64
C ASN A 281 11.16 23.76 6.03
N ASP A 282 10.61 24.52 6.98
CA ASP A 282 10.29 23.99 8.30
C ASP A 282 9.08 23.04 8.19
N LEU A 283 9.25 21.84 8.74
CA LEU A 283 8.18 20.84 8.79
C LEU A 283 7.30 21.09 10.02
N PRO A 284 5.98 20.87 9.91
CA PRO A 284 5.11 20.84 11.08
C PRO A 284 5.59 19.81 12.11
N GLU A 285 5.45 20.10 13.40
CA GLU A 285 5.89 19.19 14.48
C GLU A 285 5.01 17.92 14.55
N TYR A 286 3.73 18.04 14.16
CA TYR A 286 2.75 16.96 14.15
C TYR A 286 2.12 16.83 12.77
N ASN A 287 2.08 15.61 12.25
CA ASN A 287 1.67 15.35 10.88
C ASN A 287 0.76 14.12 10.77
N ILE A 288 -0.24 14.19 9.90
CA ILE A 288 -0.94 13.02 9.40
C ILE A 288 -0.51 12.74 7.98
N VAL A 289 -0.36 11.47 7.63
CA VAL A 289 -0.21 11.03 6.25
C VAL A 289 -1.47 10.27 5.83
N LEU A 290 -2.01 10.60 4.66
CA LEU A 290 -3.25 10.06 4.13
C LEU A 290 -2.98 9.05 3.00
N ASP A 291 -2.00 8.17 3.20
CA ASP A 291 -1.51 7.24 2.19
C ASP A 291 -1.25 5.85 2.83
N SER A 292 -2.21 5.37 3.62
CA SER A 292 -2.08 4.06 4.27
C SER A 292 -3.39 3.45 4.75
N GLY A 293 -3.29 2.46 5.63
CA GLY A 293 -4.45 1.84 6.28
C GLY A 293 -4.97 2.64 7.48
N TYR A 294 -6.28 2.59 7.67
CA TYR A 294 -6.90 2.80 8.99
C TYR A 294 -6.63 1.62 9.94
N PRO A 295 -6.88 1.72 11.27
CA PRO A 295 -7.33 2.90 12.02
C PRO A 295 -6.26 3.98 12.17
N ALA A 296 -5.01 3.60 12.43
CA ALA A 296 -3.86 4.52 12.47
C ALA A 296 -2.57 3.70 12.40
N ILE A 297 -1.68 3.99 11.45
CA ILE A 297 -0.36 3.33 11.37
C ILE A 297 0.66 4.16 12.13
N THR A 298 1.12 3.64 13.26
CA THR A 298 2.12 4.29 14.14
C THR A 298 3.51 3.69 13.98
N ALA A 299 3.63 2.60 13.21
CA ALA A 299 4.92 1.99 12.94
C ALA A 299 5.01 1.42 11.51
N GLU A 300 6.18 1.56 10.90
CA GLU A 300 6.48 1.06 9.57
C GLU A 300 7.87 0.43 9.53
N ASN A 301 7.99 -0.75 8.94
CA ASN A 301 9.28 -1.41 8.77
C ASN A 301 10.20 -0.57 7.88
N GLY A 302 11.49 -0.53 8.23
CA GLY A 302 12.55 -0.07 7.34
C GLY A 302 12.53 -0.84 6.03
N PHE A 303 12.86 -0.15 4.95
CA PHE A 303 12.84 -0.71 3.60
C PHE A 303 14.25 -0.76 3.06
N GLY A 304 14.62 -1.88 2.43
CA GLY A 304 15.95 -2.02 1.85
C GLY A 304 16.01 -3.03 0.72
N THR A 305 17.17 -3.03 0.06
CA THR A 305 17.53 -4.04 -0.94
C THR A 305 18.94 -4.55 -0.67
N ILE A 306 19.12 -5.86 -0.81
CA ILE A 306 20.43 -6.49 -0.94
C ILE A 306 20.59 -6.83 -2.43
N ASP A 307 21.52 -6.16 -3.11
CA ASP A 307 21.84 -6.38 -4.52
C ASP A 307 23.19 -7.11 -4.63
N ALA A 308 23.15 -8.38 -5.00
CA ALA A 308 24.33 -9.17 -5.33
C ALA A 308 24.50 -9.23 -6.86
N ARG A 309 25.71 -8.97 -7.36
CA ARG A 309 26.04 -9.07 -8.79
C ARG A 309 27.20 -10.01 -9.04
N PHE A 310 27.00 -10.92 -10.00
CA PHE A 310 27.93 -11.97 -10.40
C PHE A 310 28.41 -11.68 -11.82
N PRO A 311 29.68 -11.29 -12.04
CA PRO A 311 30.19 -10.97 -13.37
C PRO A 311 30.11 -12.18 -14.31
N LEU A 312 29.64 -11.96 -15.54
CA LEU A 312 29.57 -13.02 -16.56
C LEU A 312 30.94 -13.32 -17.21
N THR A 313 31.92 -12.45 -16.99
CA THR A 313 33.29 -12.66 -17.49
C THR A 313 34.02 -13.65 -16.59
N HIS A 314 34.29 -14.86 -17.09
CA HIS A 314 35.21 -15.78 -16.44
C HIS A 314 36.57 -15.10 -16.21
N LYS A 315 37.10 -15.14 -14.98
CA LYS A 315 38.56 -15.14 -14.82
C LYS A 315 39.04 -16.40 -15.53
N ALA A 316 39.72 -16.22 -16.66
CA ALA A 316 40.32 -17.31 -17.41
C ALA A 316 41.36 -18.04 -16.54
N GLY A 317 40.90 -19.00 -15.74
CA GLY A 317 41.70 -20.04 -15.12
C GLY A 317 41.78 -21.20 -16.11
N GLU A 318 42.99 -21.46 -16.57
CA GLU A 318 43.47 -22.60 -17.38
C GLU A 318 42.40 -23.62 -17.79
N ALA A 319 42.07 -23.64 -19.10
CA ALA A 319 41.22 -24.64 -19.71
C ALA A 319 41.67 -26.06 -19.32
N SER A 320 40.88 -26.71 -18.47
CA SER A 320 40.97 -28.13 -18.18
C SER A 320 40.76 -28.91 -19.47
N SER A 321 41.75 -29.69 -19.89
CA SER A 321 41.72 -30.52 -21.10
C SER A 321 40.98 -31.86 -20.88
N ASP A 322 40.02 -31.92 -19.97
CA ASP A 322 39.40 -33.16 -19.53
C ASP A 322 38.02 -33.36 -20.17
N GLN A 323 37.87 -34.40 -21.02
CA GLN A 323 36.65 -34.68 -21.79
C GLN A 323 35.41 -34.97 -20.92
N ALA A 324 35.58 -35.24 -19.62
CA ALA A 324 34.49 -35.42 -18.68
C ALA A 324 33.82 -34.08 -18.28
N VAL A 325 34.56 -32.97 -18.37
CA VAL A 325 34.05 -31.62 -18.08
C VAL A 325 33.18 -31.14 -19.24
N ASP A 326 33.55 -31.40 -20.49
CA ASP A 326 32.78 -31.04 -21.71
C ASP A 326 31.37 -31.68 -21.84
N ALA A 327 31.00 -32.61 -20.95
CA ALA A 327 29.72 -33.31 -20.97
C ALA A 327 28.71 -32.83 -19.90
N LEU A 328 29.11 -31.91 -19.02
CA LEU A 328 28.21 -31.37 -18.00
C LEU A 328 27.17 -30.43 -18.62
N PRO A 329 25.94 -30.40 -18.11
CA PRO A 329 25.00 -29.35 -18.50
C PRO A 329 25.48 -27.97 -18.00
N THR A 330 25.21 -26.93 -18.78
CA THR A 330 25.51 -25.53 -18.41
C THR A 330 24.21 -24.78 -18.18
N ILE A 331 24.11 -24.00 -17.11
CA ILE A 331 23.01 -23.05 -16.94
C ILE A 331 23.34 -21.81 -17.76
N THR A 332 22.52 -21.50 -18.75
CA THR A 332 22.76 -20.41 -19.72
C THR A 332 21.84 -19.22 -19.51
N ASP A 333 20.72 -19.41 -18.81
CA ASP A 333 19.83 -18.32 -18.43
C ASP A 333 19.04 -18.62 -17.15
N PHE A 334 18.62 -17.56 -16.45
CA PHE A 334 17.74 -17.62 -15.29
C PHE A 334 16.98 -16.30 -15.17
N GLN A 335 15.66 -16.39 -15.20
CA GLN A 335 14.75 -15.27 -14.99
C GLN A 335 13.86 -15.53 -13.76
N GLY A 336 13.84 -14.57 -12.86
CA GLY A 336 12.97 -14.50 -11.70
C GLY A 336 12.59 -13.06 -11.43
N GLY A 337 11.30 -12.73 -11.46
CA GLY A 337 10.84 -11.37 -11.15
C GLY A 337 11.04 -10.37 -12.29
N LEU A 338 10.18 -9.33 -12.28
CA LEU A 338 10.33 -8.13 -13.11
C LEU A 338 10.53 -6.87 -12.24
N ALA A 339 10.31 -6.99 -10.93
CA ALA A 339 10.44 -5.91 -9.96
C ALA A 339 10.99 -6.47 -8.64
N THR A 340 11.74 -5.65 -7.89
CA THR A 340 12.36 -6.08 -6.63
C THR A 340 11.39 -6.09 -5.45
N ASN A 341 10.22 -5.46 -5.57
CA ASN A 341 9.21 -5.37 -4.51
C ASN A 341 8.09 -6.42 -4.61
N GLN A 342 8.17 -7.37 -5.55
CA GLN A 342 7.13 -8.38 -5.79
C GLN A 342 7.71 -9.80 -5.84
N ILE A 343 7.01 -10.76 -5.21
CA ILE A 343 7.24 -12.18 -5.47
C ILE A 343 6.61 -12.52 -6.83
N PRO A 344 7.38 -13.01 -7.82
CA PRO A 344 6.83 -13.35 -9.13
C PRO A 344 5.94 -14.58 -9.09
N GLU A 345 5.05 -14.71 -10.09
CA GLU A 345 4.27 -15.92 -10.30
C GLU A 345 5.15 -17.07 -10.82
N ARG A 346 6.17 -16.75 -11.62
CA ARG A 346 7.01 -17.72 -12.32
C ARG A 346 8.49 -17.37 -12.25
N SER A 347 9.33 -18.40 -12.22
CA SER A 347 10.76 -18.32 -12.49
C SER A 347 11.16 -19.43 -13.44
N THR A 348 12.07 -19.15 -14.36
CA THR A 348 12.52 -20.08 -15.41
C THR A 348 14.04 -20.06 -15.52
N ALA A 349 14.65 -21.23 -15.68
CA ALA A 349 16.07 -21.39 -15.99
C ALA A 349 16.23 -22.18 -17.28
N THR A 350 17.20 -21.78 -18.10
CA THR A 350 17.57 -22.47 -19.34
C THR A 350 18.89 -23.19 -19.11
N LEU A 351 18.91 -24.48 -19.43
CA LEU A 351 20.07 -25.34 -19.32
C LEU A 351 20.44 -25.88 -20.71
N HIS A 352 21.70 -25.75 -21.10
CA HIS A 352 22.26 -26.35 -22.30
C HIS A 352 22.86 -27.72 -21.96
N ALA A 353 22.53 -28.74 -22.76
CA ALA A 353 23.09 -30.08 -22.65
C ALA A 353 24.00 -30.39 -23.83
N ALA A 354 24.90 -31.37 -23.68
CA ALA A 354 25.87 -31.72 -24.71
C ALA A 354 25.26 -32.12 -26.08
N ASP A 355 24.06 -32.72 -26.08
CA ASP A 355 23.29 -33.02 -27.27
C ASP A 355 21.79 -33.15 -26.98
N ALA A 356 20.97 -33.31 -28.03
CA ALA A 356 19.51 -33.43 -27.92
C ALA A 356 19.01 -34.69 -27.16
N ALA A 357 19.83 -35.74 -27.08
CA ALA A 357 19.50 -36.92 -26.26
C ALA A 357 19.79 -36.63 -24.77
N GLY A 358 20.90 -35.94 -24.49
CA GLY A 358 21.27 -35.39 -23.19
C GLY A 358 20.20 -34.44 -22.66
N ALA A 359 19.70 -33.52 -23.48
CA ALA A 359 18.63 -32.60 -23.09
C ALA A 359 17.35 -33.35 -22.65
N LYS A 360 16.94 -34.39 -23.38
CA LYS A 360 15.79 -35.24 -23.00
C LYS A 360 16.03 -36.00 -21.69
N ALA A 361 17.24 -36.54 -21.50
CA ALA A 361 17.59 -37.24 -20.27
C ALA A 361 17.62 -36.30 -19.05
N LEU A 362 18.17 -35.10 -19.24
CA LEU A 362 18.22 -34.03 -18.25
C LEU A 362 16.81 -33.58 -17.85
N SER A 363 15.96 -33.30 -18.84
CA SER A 363 14.53 -32.96 -18.62
C SER A 363 13.83 -34.04 -17.81
N HIS A 364 13.95 -35.31 -18.17
CA HIS A 364 13.30 -36.40 -17.42
C HIS A 364 13.81 -36.51 -15.97
N LYS A 365 15.11 -36.27 -15.74
CA LYS A 365 15.68 -36.21 -14.39
C LYS A 365 15.09 -35.04 -13.61
N LEU A 366 15.00 -33.86 -14.22
CA LEU A 366 14.43 -32.64 -13.62
C LEU A 366 12.93 -32.77 -13.33
N GLU A 367 12.14 -33.43 -14.17
CA GLU A 367 10.72 -33.75 -13.88
C GLU A 367 10.58 -34.63 -12.63
N THR A 368 11.43 -35.65 -12.53
CA THR A 368 11.43 -36.59 -11.41
C THR A 368 11.84 -35.89 -10.11
N LEU A 369 12.88 -35.06 -10.17
CA LEU A 369 13.35 -34.26 -9.03
C LEU A 369 12.33 -33.19 -8.64
N GLY A 370 11.77 -32.47 -9.61
CA GLY A 370 10.75 -31.45 -9.42
C GLY A 370 9.50 -32.03 -8.75
N SER A 371 9.03 -33.20 -9.20
CA SER A 371 7.90 -33.90 -8.58
C SER A 371 8.16 -34.26 -7.12
N ARG A 372 9.40 -34.65 -6.78
CA ARG A 372 9.80 -34.92 -5.40
C ARG A 372 9.86 -33.63 -4.59
N TYR A 373 10.48 -32.59 -5.14
CA TYR A 373 10.65 -31.29 -4.50
C TYR A 373 9.29 -30.65 -4.17
N VAL A 374 8.32 -30.69 -5.09
CA VAL A 374 6.94 -30.24 -4.85
C VAL A 374 6.30 -30.98 -3.67
N LYS A 375 6.52 -32.29 -3.58
CA LYS A 375 5.97 -33.11 -2.49
C LYS A 375 6.60 -32.79 -1.13
N GLU A 376 7.87 -32.42 -1.10
CA GLU A 376 8.61 -32.13 0.12
C GLU A 376 8.39 -30.69 0.63
N HIS A 377 7.95 -29.77 -0.25
CA HIS A 377 7.95 -28.32 0.03
C HIS A 377 6.59 -27.61 -0.12
N GLY A 378 5.47 -28.33 0.07
CA GLY A 378 4.15 -27.71 0.30
C GLY A 378 3.05 -28.08 -0.69
N GLN A 379 3.39 -28.61 -1.87
CA GLN A 379 2.44 -28.99 -2.94
C GLN A 379 1.55 -27.83 -3.46
N ASP A 380 1.94 -26.58 -3.22
CA ASP A 380 1.26 -25.34 -3.58
C ASP A 380 1.93 -24.59 -4.76
N PHE A 381 2.85 -25.27 -5.45
CA PHE A 381 3.53 -24.82 -6.65
C PHE A 381 3.71 -25.99 -7.63
N SER A 382 4.11 -25.68 -8.86
CA SER A 382 4.40 -26.68 -9.89
C SER A 382 5.78 -26.48 -10.49
N VAL A 383 6.36 -27.58 -10.97
CA VAL A 383 7.60 -27.62 -11.72
C VAL A 383 7.29 -28.26 -13.07
N ALA A 384 7.71 -27.61 -14.15
CA ALA A 384 7.64 -28.15 -15.50
C ALA A 384 9.01 -28.04 -16.16
N SER A 385 9.31 -28.94 -17.09
CA SER A 385 10.48 -28.82 -17.95
C SER A 385 10.11 -29.08 -19.41
N GLU A 386 10.70 -28.31 -20.31
CA GLU A 386 10.48 -28.41 -21.75
C GLU A 386 11.82 -28.51 -22.47
N VAL A 387 11.86 -29.24 -23.59
CA VAL A 387 13.08 -29.49 -24.36
C VAL A 387 12.95 -28.91 -25.76
N GLU A 388 13.91 -28.08 -26.15
CA GLU A 388 14.05 -27.55 -27.51
C GLU A 388 15.48 -27.77 -28.01
N GLY A 389 15.68 -28.75 -28.89
CA GLY A 389 17.01 -29.11 -29.37
C GLY A 389 17.91 -29.60 -28.23
N GLU A 390 18.94 -28.83 -27.92
CA GLU A 390 19.93 -29.08 -26.86
C GLU A 390 19.62 -28.31 -25.56
N GLU A 391 18.57 -27.49 -25.56
CA GLU A 391 18.16 -26.69 -24.41
C GLU A 391 17.03 -27.36 -23.62
N VAL A 392 17.08 -27.20 -22.31
CA VAL A 392 16.04 -27.59 -21.36
C VAL A 392 15.62 -26.35 -20.59
N SER A 393 14.36 -25.95 -20.71
CA SER A 393 13.77 -24.89 -19.90
C SER A 393 13.08 -25.50 -18.70
N VAL A 394 13.49 -25.14 -17.47
CA VAL A 394 12.83 -25.55 -16.23
C VAL A 394 12.07 -24.37 -15.66
N THR A 395 10.78 -24.55 -15.42
CA THR A 395 9.90 -23.51 -14.93
C THR A 395 9.28 -23.90 -13.60
N VAL A 396 9.39 -23.02 -12.60
CA VAL A 396 8.63 -23.11 -11.35
C VAL A 396 7.51 -22.07 -11.41
N THR A 397 6.26 -22.52 -11.27
CA THR A 397 5.10 -21.64 -11.15
C THR A 397 4.56 -21.71 -9.72
N GLY A 398 4.59 -20.59 -9.02
CA GLY A 398 4.12 -20.40 -7.65
C GLY A 398 2.94 -19.44 -7.60
N LYS A 399 2.97 -18.47 -6.68
CA LYS A 399 1.90 -17.50 -6.46
C LYS A 399 2.49 -16.13 -6.16
N SER A 400 2.08 -15.12 -6.93
CA SER A 400 2.49 -13.74 -6.73
C SER A 400 2.00 -13.16 -5.39
N ALA A 401 2.82 -12.30 -4.80
CA ALA A 401 2.45 -11.48 -3.64
C ALA A 401 3.38 -10.27 -3.53
N HIS A 402 2.95 -9.23 -2.81
CA HIS A 402 3.82 -8.12 -2.46
C HIS A 402 4.93 -8.59 -1.49
N SER A 403 6.16 -8.12 -1.69
CA SER A 403 7.33 -8.51 -0.89
C SER A 403 7.23 -8.21 0.61
N SER A 404 6.35 -7.28 1.01
CA SER A 404 6.08 -7.00 2.43
C SER A 404 5.21 -8.07 3.11
N ALA A 405 4.51 -8.90 2.34
CA ALA A 405 3.64 -9.97 2.82
C ALA A 405 3.99 -11.32 2.14
N PRO A 406 5.24 -11.80 2.27
CA PRO A 406 5.71 -12.99 1.54
C PRO A 406 4.94 -14.26 1.88
N ALA A 407 4.32 -14.34 3.07
CA ALA A 407 3.45 -15.45 3.47
C ALA A 407 2.21 -15.63 2.58
N ASN A 408 1.80 -14.60 1.84
CA ASN A 408 0.65 -14.68 0.93
C ASN A 408 0.99 -15.26 -0.44
N GLY A 409 2.29 -15.40 -0.74
CA GLY A 409 2.82 -15.88 -2.02
C GLY A 409 3.63 -17.16 -1.87
N ILE A 410 3.92 -17.79 -3.01
CA ILE A 410 4.76 -18.98 -3.10
C ILE A 410 5.90 -18.66 -4.05
N ASN A 411 7.07 -18.38 -3.49
CA ASN A 411 8.20 -17.80 -4.23
C ASN A 411 8.86 -18.81 -5.16
N PRO A 412 8.79 -18.62 -6.50
CA PRO A 412 9.37 -19.54 -7.46
C PRO A 412 10.89 -19.33 -7.64
N VAL A 413 11.44 -18.15 -7.32
CA VAL A 413 12.87 -17.83 -7.49
C VAL A 413 13.71 -18.72 -6.58
N THR A 414 13.41 -18.71 -5.28
CA THR A 414 14.14 -19.52 -4.30
C THR A 414 13.89 -21.01 -4.46
N ARG A 415 12.69 -21.41 -4.92
CA ARG A 415 12.36 -22.81 -5.20
C ARG A 415 13.08 -23.35 -6.42
N LEU A 416 13.20 -22.56 -7.50
CA LEU A 416 13.96 -22.97 -8.68
C LEU A 416 15.45 -23.07 -8.36
N ALA A 417 16.02 -22.07 -7.68
CA ALA A 417 17.40 -22.13 -7.19
C ALA A 417 17.63 -23.34 -6.27
N GLY A 418 16.74 -23.57 -5.29
CA GLY A 418 16.83 -24.72 -4.39
C GLY A 418 16.70 -26.07 -5.10
N LEU A 419 15.80 -26.18 -6.09
CA LEU A 419 15.66 -27.38 -6.91
C LEU A 419 16.97 -27.69 -7.66
N LEU A 420 17.58 -26.69 -8.29
CA LEU A 420 18.81 -26.86 -9.06
C LEU A 420 20.00 -27.17 -8.14
N ALA A 421 20.19 -26.39 -7.07
CA ALA A 421 21.29 -26.56 -6.11
C ALA A 421 21.26 -27.92 -5.39
N THR A 422 20.07 -28.49 -5.16
CA THR A 422 19.90 -29.78 -4.45
C THR A 422 19.61 -30.95 -5.38
N SER A 423 19.71 -30.75 -6.70
CA SER A 423 19.35 -31.74 -7.72
C SER A 423 20.28 -32.97 -7.77
N GLY A 424 21.52 -32.84 -7.29
CA GLY A 424 22.58 -33.81 -7.53
C GLY A 424 22.91 -33.96 -9.03
N ILE A 425 22.74 -32.88 -9.79
CA ILE A 425 23.26 -32.71 -11.15
C ILE A 425 24.50 -31.83 -11.02
N ASP A 426 25.62 -32.30 -11.55
CA ASP A 426 26.83 -31.49 -11.63
C ASP A 426 26.70 -30.56 -12.84
N PHE A 427 26.82 -29.25 -12.63
CA PHE A 427 26.78 -28.24 -13.68
C PHE A 427 28.19 -27.71 -13.98
N HIS A 428 28.34 -26.99 -15.09
CA HIS A 428 29.54 -26.23 -15.34
C HIS A 428 29.62 -24.99 -14.45
N ASP A 429 30.73 -24.86 -13.71
CA ASP A 429 31.08 -23.66 -12.93
C ASP A 429 30.92 -22.38 -13.76
N ASN A 430 29.93 -21.57 -13.39
CA ASN A 430 29.70 -20.27 -13.97
C ASN A 430 28.94 -19.34 -13.01
N ALA A 431 28.74 -18.09 -13.41
CA ALA A 431 28.03 -17.09 -12.60
C ALA A 431 26.61 -17.50 -12.20
N TYR A 432 25.91 -18.31 -13.01
CA TYR A 432 24.55 -18.80 -12.67
C TYR A 432 24.60 -19.81 -11.54
N GLU A 433 25.55 -20.73 -11.57
CA GLU A 433 25.77 -21.69 -10.49
C GLU A 433 26.14 -20.97 -9.19
N ASP A 434 27.06 -20.00 -9.25
CA ASP A 434 27.42 -19.15 -8.11
C ASP A 434 26.19 -18.44 -7.51
N ALA A 435 25.37 -17.81 -8.35
CA ALA A 435 24.16 -17.10 -7.92
C ALA A 435 23.10 -18.04 -7.33
N ILE A 436 22.96 -19.26 -7.87
CA ILE A 436 22.05 -20.29 -7.36
C ILE A 436 22.50 -20.78 -5.99
N HIS A 437 23.80 -21.05 -5.80
CA HIS A 437 24.34 -21.44 -4.51
C HIS A 437 24.25 -20.30 -3.48
N TYR A 438 24.56 -19.07 -3.89
CA TYR A 438 24.35 -17.89 -3.05
C TYR A 438 22.90 -17.81 -2.52
N LEU A 439 21.90 -17.99 -3.40
CA LEU A 439 20.49 -17.98 -3.00
C LEU A 439 20.15 -19.14 -2.07
N ASN A 440 20.51 -20.36 -2.45
CA ASN A 440 20.16 -21.55 -1.70
C ASN A 440 20.82 -21.59 -0.31
N ASP A 441 22.08 -21.18 -0.21
CA ASP A 441 22.89 -21.33 1.01
C ASP A 441 22.64 -20.22 2.02
N ASN A 442 22.28 -19.01 1.56
CA ASN A 442 22.04 -17.87 2.45
C ASN A 442 20.55 -17.65 2.78
N TYR A 443 19.65 -18.09 1.89
CA TYR A 443 18.21 -17.84 2.05
C TYR A 443 17.38 -19.13 1.99
N GLY A 444 17.65 -20.01 1.02
CA GLY A 444 16.81 -21.20 0.80
C GLY A 444 15.34 -20.81 0.67
N LEU A 445 14.44 -21.51 1.37
CA LEU A 445 13.02 -21.13 1.46
C LEU A 445 12.71 -20.17 2.61
N ASP A 446 13.70 -19.80 3.42
CA ASP A 446 13.54 -18.86 4.52
C ASP A 446 13.56 -17.41 4.02
N TYR A 447 12.56 -16.66 4.45
CA TYR A 447 12.46 -15.22 4.20
C TYR A 447 12.51 -14.41 5.50
N HIS A 448 12.85 -15.02 6.64
CA HIS A 448 13.00 -14.32 7.92
C HIS A 448 14.46 -14.10 8.33
N GLY A 449 15.42 -14.52 7.51
CA GLY A 449 16.85 -14.32 7.74
C GLY A 449 17.43 -15.26 8.80
N LYS A 450 16.74 -16.36 9.09
CA LYS A 450 17.22 -17.45 9.97
C LYS A 450 18.44 -18.13 9.35
N GLN A 451 18.38 -18.43 8.05
CA GLN A 451 19.48 -19.11 7.36
C GLN A 451 20.73 -18.22 7.29
N LEU A 452 20.56 -16.93 6.99
CA LEU A 452 21.62 -15.92 7.04
C LEU A 452 22.08 -15.57 8.48
N GLY A 453 21.36 -16.02 9.51
CA GLY A 453 21.67 -15.79 10.92
C GLY A 453 21.53 -14.33 11.35
N ILE A 454 20.50 -13.65 10.86
CA ILE A 454 20.14 -12.26 11.16
C ILE A 454 18.69 -12.10 11.67
N ALA A 455 17.95 -13.19 11.82
CA ALA A 455 16.55 -13.16 12.22
C ALA A 455 16.34 -12.47 13.58
N TYR A 456 15.38 -11.55 13.63
CA TYR A 456 14.85 -10.95 14.85
C TYR A 456 13.39 -10.53 14.63
N SER A 457 12.70 -10.16 15.70
CA SER A 457 11.32 -9.68 15.66
C SER A 457 11.10 -8.56 16.67
N HIS A 458 10.15 -7.67 16.35
CA HIS A 458 9.62 -6.67 17.25
C HIS A 458 8.18 -7.03 17.61
N ASP A 459 7.77 -6.89 18.87
CA ASP A 459 6.45 -7.34 19.33
C ASP A 459 5.30 -6.66 18.56
N PHE A 460 5.44 -5.36 18.26
CA PHE A 460 4.42 -4.61 17.52
C PHE A 460 4.57 -4.64 15.99
N MET A 461 5.78 -4.78 15.45
CA MET A 461 6.07 -4.63 14.01
C MET A 461 6.29 -5.97 13.30
N GLY A 462 6.31 -7.07 14.08
CA GLY A 462 6.55 -8.41 13.58
C GLY A 462 8.02 -8.68 13.24
N PRO A 463 8.28 -9.74 12.45
CA PRO A 463 9.64 -10.22 12.17
C PRO A 463 10.32 -9.46 11.03
N LEU A 464 11.66 -9.49 11.04
CA LEU A 464 12.49 -9.18 9.87
C LEU A 464 12.06 -10.03 8.67
N LYS A 465 12.04 -9.43 7.48
CA LYS A 465 11.82 -10.14 6.22
C LYS A 465 12.97 -9.83 5.25
N VAL A 466 13.53 -10.88 4.64
CA VAL A 466 14.56 -10.84 3.60
C VAL A 466 14.11 -11.76 2.47
N THR A 467 13.42 -11.21 1.48
CA THR A 467 12.70 -11.99 0.45
C THR A 467 13.41 -11.86 -0.89
N PRO A 468 14.04 -12.92 -1.43
CA PRO A 468 14.62 -12.88 -2.77
C PRO A 468 13.52 -12.77 -3.83
N THR A 469 13.47 -11.68 -4.57
CA THR A 469 12.36 -11.36 -5.48
C THR A 469 12.81 -11.27 -6.93
N PHE A 470 14.11 -11.04 -7.17
CA PHE A 470 14.64 -10.78 -8.49
C PHE A 470 15.90 -11.61 -8.78
N PHE A 471 15.96 -12.19 -9.96
CA PHE A 471 17.13 -12.80 -10.58
C PHE A 471 17.03 -12.54 -12.07
N ALA A 472 17.96 -11.78 -12.65
CA ALA A 472 18.06 -11.67 -14.09
C ALA A 472 19.48 -11.35 -14.55
N LYS A 473 19.75 -11.59 -15.82
CA LYS A 473 20.93 -11.07 -16.51
C LYS A 473 20.77 -9.58 -16.79
N GLU A 474 21.76 -8.78 -16.41
CA GLU A 474 21.86 -7.35 -16.68
C GLU A 474 23.24 -7.06 -17.29
N ASP A 475 23.29 -6.61 -18.54
CA ASP A 475 24.49 -6.26 -19.30
C ASP A 475 25.65 -7.29 -19.17
N ASP A 476 26.57 -7.06 -18.24
CA ASP A 476 27.81 -7.81 -18.00
C ASP A 476 27.78 -8.69 -16.72
N ALA A 477 26.66 -8.74 -16.01
CA ALA A 477 26.51 -9.49 -14.76
C ALA A 477 25.13 -10.15 -14.62
N LEU A 478 25.03 -11.13 -13.73
CA LEU A 478 23.76 -11.55 -13.16
C LEU A 478 23.47 -10.71 -11.93
N ARG A 479 22.25 -10.22 -11.79
CA ARG A 479 21.79 -9.52 -10.59
C ARG A 479 20.79 -10.40 -9.83
N VAL A 480 21.05 -10.59 -8.55
CA VAL A 480 20.11 -11.14 -7.58
C VAL A 480 19.74 -10.02 -6.61
N ALA A 481 18.45 -9.71 -6.50
CA ALA A 481 17.95 -8.70 -5.56
C ALA A 481 17.02 -9.32 -4.51
N VAL A 482 17.27 -8.95 -3.25
CA VAL A 482 16.49 -9.40 -2.09
C VAL A 482 15.87 -8.18 -1.43
N ASN A 483 14.54 -8.17 -1.31
CA ASN A 483 13.82 -7.12 -0.61
C ASN A 483 13.93 -7.31 0.91
N VAL A 484 14.23 -6.23 1.63
CA VAL A 484 14.33 -6.23 3.08
C VAL A 484 13.23 -5.37 3.69
N ARG A 485 12.50 -5.94 4.67
CA ARG A 485 11.59 -5.21 5.56
C ARG A 485 12.06 -5.39 7.00
N ALA A 486 12.68 -4.36 7.55
CA ALA A 486 13.34 -4.37 8.85
C ALA A 486 12.46 -3.71 9.93
N PRO A 487 11.87 -4.46 10.89
CA PRO A 487 11.20 -3.84 12.03
C PRO A 487 12.22 -3.14 12.94
N ALA A 488 11.75 -2.30 13.88
CA ALA A 488 12.61 -1.74 14.91
C ALA A 488 13.32 -2.84 15.71
N GLY A 489 14.60 -2.64 16.01
CA GLY A 489 15.42 -3.64 16.68
C GLY A 489 16.61 -3.01 17.39
N GLU A 490 17.46 -3.86 17.98
CA GLU A 490 18.66 -3.40 18.70
C GLU A 490 19.67 -2.69 17.79
N LYS A 491 19.77 -3.13 16.52
CA LYS A 491 20.62 -2.51 15.50
C LYS A 491 19.85 -1.44 14.75
N SER A 492 20.52 -0.32 14.44
CA SER A 492 20.00 0.60 13.44
C SER A 492 19.94 -0.05 12.05
N PRO A 493 19.13 0.47 11.12
CA PRO A 493 19.10 0.03 9.73
C PRO A 493 20.47 0.04 9.06
N GLU A 494 21.32 1.02 9.36
CA GLU A 494 22.70 1.09 8.87
C GLU A 494 23.57 -0.04 9.46
N GLU A 495 23.47 -0.28 10.77
CA GLU A 495 24.21 -1.37 11.44
C GLU A 495 23.74 -2.75 10.95
N LEU A 496 22.44 -2.91 10.65
CA LEU A 496 21.91 -4.12 10.04
C LEU A 496 22.43 -4.29 8.61
N SER A 497 22.45 -3.22 7.82
CA SER A 497 23.00 -3.22 6.45
C SER A 497 24.47 -3.66 6.47
N GLN A 498 25.28 -3.11 7.37
CA GLN A 498 26.67 -3.50 7.55
C GLN A 498 26.81 -4.96 7.98
N THR A 499 25.99 -5.42 8.93
CA THR A 499 26.01 -6.82 9.40
C THR A 499 25.74 -7.80 8.24
N ILE A 500 24.78 -7.48 7.37
CA ILE A 500 24.44 -8.30 6.21
C ILE A 500 25.57 -8.27 5.18
N GLN A 501 26.10 -7.07 4.88
CA GLN A 501 27.22 -6.88 3.97
C GLN A 501 28.43 -7.73 4.39
N GLU A 502 28.81 -7.69 5.66
CA GLU A 502 29.96 -8.44 6.20
C GLU A 502 29.75 -9.96 6.10
N LYS A 503 28.56 -10.46 6.47
CA LYS A 503 28.23 -11.90 6.39
C LYS A 503 28.30 -12.44 4.97
N LEU A 504 27.66 -11.75 4.02
CA LEU A 504 27.62 -12.19 2.64
C LEU A 504 28.97 -12.03 1.94
N SER A 505 29.74 -10.99 2.29
CA SER A 505 31.11 -10.83 1.78
C SER A 505 32.05 -11.93 2.32
N ALA A 506 31.89 -12.33 3.59
CA ALA A 506 32.62 -13.45 4.16
C ALA A 506 32.26 -14.77 3.47
N TYR A 507 30.97 -15.04 3.26
CA TYR A 507 30.50 -16.20 2.49
C TYR A 507 31.13 -16.25 1.10
N ALA A 508 31.07 -15.16 0.34
CA ALA A 508 31.66 -15.11 -1.01
C ALA A 508 33.18 -15.37 -0.98
N SER A 509 33.89 -14.81 0.00
CA SER A 509 35.33 -15.07 0.17
C SER A 509 35.63 -16.53 0.54
N GLU A 510 34.79 -17.17 1.35
CA GLU A 510 34.94 -18.58 1.75
C GLU A 510 34.66 -19.53 0.58
N GLN A 511 33.71 -19.18 -0.30
CA GLN A 511 33.39 -19.96 -1.50
C GLN A 511 34.32 -19.65 -2.69
N GLY A 512 35.16 -18.60 -2.61
CA GLY A 512 35.98 -18.16 -3.74
C GLY A 512 35.17 -17.52 -4.88
N MET A 513 33.99 -17.02 -4.57
CA MET A 513 32.98 -16.52 -5.49
C MET A 513 33.26 -15.07 -5.91
N ASP A 514 33.20 -14.77 -7.22
CA ASP A 514 33.34 -13.40 -7.73
C ASP A 514 31.98 -12.69 -7.63
N MET A 515 31.78 -11.96 -6.54
CA MET A 515 30.51 -11.29 -6.23
C MET A 515 30.77 -9.86 -5.76
N THR A 516 30.02 -8.92 -6.32
CA THR A 516 29.89 -7.56 -5.77
C THR A 516 28.56 -7.43 -5.05
N LEU A 517 28.54 -6.66 -3.97
CA LEU A 517 27.38 -6.57 -3.09
C LEU A 517 27.13 -5.13 -2.68
N ASN A 518 25.87 -4.70 -2.78
CA ASN A 518 25.37 -3.45 -2.24
C ASN A 518 24.19 -3.75 -1.30
N VAL A 519 24.26 -3.27 -0.06
CA VAL A 519 23.20 -3.43 0.93
C VAL A 519 22.78 -2.06 1.43
N GLU A 520 21.53 -1.69 1.19
CA GLU A 520 20.95 -0.45 1.70
C GLU A 520 19.63 -0.77 2.40
N ILE A 521 19.52 -0.40 3.69
CA ILE A 521 18.28 -0.47 4.46
C ILE A 521 18.06 0.91 5.07
N ARG A 522 16.90 1.49 4.78
CA ARG A 522 16.45 2.79 5.25
C ARG A 522 15.66 2.66 6.55
N ASP A 523 15.46 3.81 7.18
CA ASP A 523 14.81 3.94 8.48
C ASP A 523 13.45 3.25 8.59
N TRP A 524 13.23 2.60 9.74
CA TRP A 524 11.91 2.26 10.23
C TRP A 524 11.28 3.49 10.91
N MET A 525 9.96 3.45 11.08
CA MET A 525 9.23 4.41 11.90
C MET A 525 8.57 3.69 13.06
N LEU A 526 8.68 4.26 14.26
CA LEU A 526 7.94 3.84 15.45
C LEU A 526 7.57 5.11 16.23
N ARG A 527 6.27 5.30 16.44
CA ARG A 527 5.72 6.45 17.18
C ARG A 527 5.16 6.00 18.53
N ASP A 528 5.25 6.89 19.51
CA ASP A 528 4.66 6.68 20.83
C ASP A 528 3.12 6.56 20.70
N PRO A 529 2.52 5.42 21.08
CA PRO A 529 1.08 5.22 20.98
C PRO A 529 0.26 5.97 22.06
N SER A 530 0.91 6.66 23.00
CA SER A 530 0.25 7.34 24.12
C SER A 530 -0.21 8.77 23.82
N GLY A 531 0.20 9.35 22.69
CA GLY A 531 -0.08 10.75 22.35
C GLY A 531 -1.58 11.06 22.22
N ALA A 532 -2.00 12.22 22.74
CA ALA A 532 -3.41 12.58 22.81
C ALA A 532 -4.11 12.65 21.44
N TRP A 533 -3.39 13.10 20.41
CA TRP A 533 -3.90 13.18 19.04
C TRP A 533 -4.16 11.82 18.39
N LEU A 534 -3.33 10.79 18.65
CA LEU A 534 -3.59 9.43 18.21
C LEU A 534 -4.88 8.87 18.82
N GLN A 535 -5.12 9.13 20.11
CA GLN A 535 -6.38 8.75 20.76
C GLN A 535 -7.58 9.44 20.10
N THR A 536 -7.43 10.68 19.65
CA THR A 536 -8.44 11.37 18.84
C THR A 536 -8.69 10.65 17.52
N LEU A 537 -7.65 10.25 16.77
CA LEU A 537 -7.79 9.50 15.51
C LEU A 537 -8.51 8.16 15.71
N LEU A 538 -8.07 7.37 16.69
CA LEU A 538 -8.69 6.08 17.01
C LEU A 538 -10.15 6.25 17.43
N ASN A 539 -10.47 7.30 18.21
CA ASN A 539 -11.84 7.61 18.56
C ASN A 539 -12.69 7.97 17.34
N ILE A 540 -12.18 8.81 16.43
CA ILE A 540 -12.87 9.18 15.19
C ILE A 540 -13.19 7.93 14.37
N PHE A 541 -12.18 7.09 14.13
CA PHE A 541 -12.34 5.86 13.37
C PHE A 541 -13.33 4.89 14.03
N GLY A 542 -13.12 4.57 15.31
CA GLY A 542 -13.93 3.59 16.04
C GLY A 542 -15.39 4.02 16.18
N ASP A 543 -15.66 5.28 16.51
CA ASP A 543 -17.04 5.76 16.66
C ASP A 543 -17.75 5.89 15.30
N THR A 544 -17.03 6.25 14.24
CA THR A 544 -17.59 6.41 12.89
C THR A 544 -17.87 5.06 12.23
N THR A 545 -16.91 4.13 12.30
CA THR A 545 -16.97 2.84 11.59
C THR A 545 -17.51 1.71 12.45
N GLY A 546 -17.52 1.84 13.78
CA GLY A 546 -17.84 0.76 14.72
C GLY A 546 -16.86 -0.41 14.67
N MET A 547 -15.71 -0.26 14.00
CA MET A 547 -14.65 -1.25 13.95
C MET A 547 -13.69 -1.07 15.13
N GLU A 548 -12.87 -2.10 15.38
CA GLU A 548 -11.80 -2.03 16.38
C GLU A 548 -10.79 -0.95 16.01
N ALA A 549 -10.51 -0.07 16.97
CA ALA A 549 -9.68 1.12 16.80
C ALA A 549 -8.45 1.04 17.71
N GLU A 550 -7.44 0.31 17.22
CA GLU A 550 -6.13 0.21 17.86
C GLU A 550 -5.03 0.66 16.90
N PRO A 551 -3.90 1.18 17.41
CA PRO A 551 -2.72 1.46 16.59
C PRO A 551 -2.27 0.20 15.84
N ARG A 552 -1.83 0.37 14.59
CA ARG A 552 -1.33 -0.73 13.77
C ARG A 552 0.09 -0.45 13.28
N SER A 553 0.80 -1.51 12.94
CA SER A 553 2.05 -1.47 12.21
C SER A 553 1.84 -1.89 10.77
N SER A 554 2.71 -1.41 9.88
CA SER A 554 2.76 -1.82 8.48
C SER A 554 4.15 -2.34 8.13
N ALA A 555 4.20 -3.38 7.29
CA ALA A 555 5.44 -3.80 6.65
C ALA A 555 5.76 -2.97 5.38
N GLY A 556 4.85 -2.09 4.98
CA GLY A 556 5.09 -1.04 3.98
C GLY A 556 5.96 0.09 4.53
N SER A 557 6.21 1.08 3.69
CA SER A 557 6.94 2.30 4.03
C SER A 557 6.32 3.44 3.24
N THR A 558 5.92 4.52 3.90
CA THR A 558 5.42 5.74 3.26
C THR A 558 6.37 6.91 3.57
N THR A 559 6.07 8.10 3.03
CA THR A 559 6.81 9.32 3.35
C THR A 559 6.58 9.83 4.78
N ALA A 560 5.67 9.20 5.56
CA ALA A 560 5.47 9.48 6.99
C ALA A 560 6.76 9.44 7.81
N LYS A 561 7.72 8.59 7.44
CA LYS A 561 9.00 8.48 8.15
C LYS A 561 9.85 9.75 8.09
N LEU A 562 9.67 10.54 7.03
CA LEU A 562 10.43 11.76 6.79
C LEU A 562 9.93 12.94 7.63
N LEU A 563 8.72 12.82 8.19
CA LEU A 563 8.00 13.85 8.92
C LEU A 563 8.11 13.66 10.45
N PRO A 564 8.28 14.75 11.21
CA PRO A 564 8.21 14.72 12.67
C PRO A 564 6.87 14.18 13.17
N ASN A 565 6.91 13.26 14.13
CA ASN A 565 5.74 12.68 14.79
C ASN A 565 4.62 12.23 13.84
N ALA A 566 4.90 11.81 12.60
CA ALA A 566 3.84 11.49 11.66
C ALA A 566 3.15 10.15 11.99
N ILE A 567 1.83 10.10 11.75
CA ILE A 567 0.99 8.91 11.84
C ILE A 567 0.18 8.80 10.54
N ASN A 568 0.06 7.60 9.97
CA ASN A 568 -0.87 7.44 8.85
C ASN A 568 -2.29 7.23 9.35
N PHE A 569 -3.28 7.81 8.67
CA PHE A 569 -4.70 7.72 9.04
C PHE A 569 -5.57 7.48 7.80
N GLY A 570 -5.49 6.27 7.24
CA GLY A 570 -6.23 5.89 6.04
C GLY A 570 -5.58 6.39 4.73
N PRO A 571 -6.29 6.25 3.60
CA PRO A 571 -7.73 5.98 3.52
C PRO A 571 -8.13 4.50 3.30
N SER A 572 -7.20 3.54 3.27
CA SER A 572 -7.55 2.14 3.03
C SER A 572 -8.22 1.49 4.25
N MET A 573 -9.38 0.86 4.04
CA MET A 573 -10.18 0.26 5.11
C MET A 573 -9.66 -1.13 5.54
N PRO A 574 -9.69 -1.46 6.84
CA PRO A 574 -9.26 -2.78 7.31
C PRO A 574 -10.12 -3.91 6.74
N GLY A 575 -9.46 -4.98 6.27
CA GLY A 575 -10.13 -6.17 5.74
C GLY A 575 -10.55 -6.04 4.27
N GLU A 576 -10.31 -4.91 3.63
CA GLU A 576 -10.51 -4.73 2.20
C GLU A 576 -9.21 -4.98 1.43
N THR A 577 -9.34 -5.38 0.16
CA THR A 577 -8.17 -5.55 -0.71
C THR A 577 -7.76 -4.18 -1.23
N TYR A 578 -6.51 -3.81 -1.00
CA TYR A 578 -5.90 -2.63 -1.60
C TYR A 578 -5.73 -2.85 -3.11
N THR A 579 -6.21 -1.90 -3.91
CA THR A 579 -6.25 -1.99 -5.39
C THR A 579 -5.31 -1.01 -6.08
N GLY A 580 -4.65 -0.12 -5.31
CA GLY A 580 -3.62 0.78 -5.82
C GLY A 580 -2.54 0.03 -6.59
N HIS A 581 -1.97 0.70 -7.58
CA HIS A 581 -0.95 0.19 -8.52
C HIS A 581 -1.40 -0.94 -9.45
N THR A 582 -2.62 -1.46 -9.31
CA THR A 582 -3.15 -2.49 -10.22
C THR A 582 -3.85 -1.87 -11.43
N SER A 583 -4.22 -2.70 -12.41
CA SER A 583 -5.07 -2.31 -13.54
C SER A 583 -6.57 -2.38 -13.23
N GLU A 584 -6.93 -2.74 -11.99
CA GLU A 584 -8.29 -2.75 -11.46
C GLU A 584 -8.44 -1.75 -10.30
N GLU A 585 -7.63 -0.69 -10.29
CA GLU A 585 -7.67 0.29 -9.22
C GLU A 585 -9.04 0.97 -9.16
N PHE A 586 -9.63 0.97 -7.96
CA PHE A 586 -10.85 1.71 -7.65
C PHE A 586 -10.87 2.19 -6.21
N LYS A 587 -11.54 3.32 -6.01
CA LYS A 587 -12.05 3.76 -4.70
C LYS A 587 -13.51 3.39 -4.54
N ARG A 588 -13.90 2.76 -3.44
CA ARG A 588 -15.33 2.60 -3.15
C ARG A 588 -15.95 3.93 -2.72
N VAL A 589 -17.14 4.22 -3.26
CA VAL A 589 -17.88 5.45 -2.94
C VAL A 589 -18.15 5.54 -1.42
N ASP A 590 -18.54 4.44 -0.78
CA ASP A 590 -18.80 4.43 0.66
C ASP A 590 -17.55 4.66 1.52
N ASN A 591 -16.38 4.16 1.09
CA ASN A 591 -15.11 4.47 1.73
C ASN A 591 -14.74 5.95 1.57
N LEU A 592 -14.87 6.50 0.35
CA LEU A 592 -14.63 7.93 0.11
C LEU A 592 -15.53 8.81 0.98
N MET A 593 -16.80 8.43 1.15
CA MET A 593 -17.72 9.14 2.03
C MET A 593 -17.31 9.09 3.52
N LEU A 594 -16.69 7.98 3.95
CA LEU A 594 -16.12 7.88 5.29
C LEU A 594 -14.87 8.75 5.44
N ASP A 595 -14.02 8.81 4.41
CA ASP A 595 -12.83 9.67 4.40
C ASP A 595 -13.21 11.15 4.53
N ILE A 596 -14.18 11.64 3.75
CA ILE A 596 -14.69 13.02 3.85
C ILE A 596 -15.13 13.32 5.29
N GLN A 597 -15.92 12.43 5.89
CA GLN A 597 -16.43 12.61 7.25
C GLN A 597 -15.29 12.64 8.28
N MET A 598 -14.41 11.64 8.26
CA MET A 598 -13.36 11.48 9.26
C MET A 598 -12.26 12.54 9.12
N PHE A 599 -11.88 12.94 7.90
CA PHE A 599 -10.89 13.99 7.68
C PHE A 599 -11.39 15.35 8.18
N THR A 600 -12.67 15.65 7.98
CA THR A 600 -13.31 16.87 8.51
C THR A 600 -13.28 16.89 10.03
N GLU A 601 -13.71 15.80 10.67
CA GLU A 601 -13.70 15.70 12.13
C GLU A 601 -12.26 15.76 12.68
N MET A 602 -11.31 15.08 12.03
CA MET A 602 -9.89 15.08 12.37
C MET A 602 -9.31 16.50 12.34
N MET A 603 -9.45 17.20 11.22
CA MET A 603 -8.95 18.56 11.05
C MET A 603 -9.52 19.51 12.10
N ALA A 604 -10.84 19.46 12.35
CA ALA A 604 -11.49 20.33 13.31
C ALA A 604 -11.08 20.04 14.76
N ARG A 605 -10.96 18.76 15.13
CA ARG A 605 -10.61 18.37 16.50
C ARG A 605 -9.13 18.58 16.80
N ILE A 606 -8.23 18.10 15.93
CA ILE A 606 -6.78 18.24 16.12
C ILE A 606 -6.36 19.72 16.02
N GLY A 607 -6.96 20.47 15.09
CA GLY A 607 -6.73 21.91 14.94
C GLY A 607 -7.10 22.74 16.19
N ASN A 608 -7.89 22.19 17.11
CA ASN A 608 -8.34 22.85 18.34
C ASN A 608 -7.89 22.20 19.64
N GLN A 609 -7.28 21.02 19.59
CA GLN A 609 -6.85 20.26 20.76
C GLN A 609 -5.77 21.04 21.54
N ASP A 610 -5.83 21.12 22.87
CA ASP A 610 -4.87 21.96 23.61
C ASP A 610 -3.43 21.46 23.52
N SER A 611 -3.24 20.13 23.54
CA SER A 611 -1.94 19.47 23.40
C SER A 611 -2.02 18.33 22.40
N LEU A 612 -1.03 18.24 21.51
CA LEU A 612 -0.82 17.09 20.63
C LEU A 612 0.19 16.09 21.21
N LYS A 613 0.92 16.46 22.27
CA LYS A 613 1.79 15.56 23.03
C LYS A 613 1.01 14.44 23.71
#